data_AF-A0A7C5WAZ1-F1
#
_entry.id   AF-A0A7C5WAZ1-F1
#
_cell.length_a   1.000
_cell.length_b   1.000
_cell.length_c   1.000
_cell.angle_alpha   90.00
_cell.angle_beta   90.00
_cell.angle_gamma   90.00
#
_symmetry.space_group_name_H-M   'P 1'
#
loop_
_entity.id
_entity.type
_entity.pdbx_description
1 polymer ?
#
loop_
_entity_poly.entity_id
_entity_poly.type
_entity_poly.pdbx_seq_one_letter_code
_entity_poly.pdbx_strand_id
1 'polypeptide(L)' 'MVIYASIRHDGRHWVVENDNFRVEGLTLEEIDDKVREVVRKTTPETRGQKVQVYMAYDNYAIPQWIRQYSSHYFDRVIEF' A
#
# COMPACT_ATOMS: atom_id res chain seq x y z
N MET A 1 11.57 -8.27 -6.80
CA MET A 1 10.18 -8.80 -6.78
C MET A 1 9.22 -7.64 -6.66
N VAL A 2 8.08 -7.67 -7.36
CA VAL A 2 7.03 -6.63 -7.24
C VAL A 2 5.81 -7.23 -6.56
N ILE A 3 5.29 -6.54 -5.54
CA ILE A 3 4.04 -6.86 -4.86
C ILE A 3 3.04 -5.74 -5.14
N TYR A 4 1.81 -6.11 -5.49
CA TYR A 4 0.72 -5.17 -5.69
C TYR A 4 -0.22 -5.18 -4.48
N ALA A 5 -0.69 -4.01 -4.10
CA ALA A 5 -1.70 -3.81 -3.06
C ALA A 5 -2.54 -2.56 -3.37
N SER A 6 -3.69 -2.43 -2.72
CA SER A 6 -4.47 -1.18 -2.71
C SER A 6 -4.21 -0.38 -1.44
N ILE A 7 -4.16 0.95 -1.55
CA ILE A 7 -4.10 1.88 -0.42
C ILE A 7 -5.32 2.81 -0.41
N ARG A 8 -5.88 3.06 0.76
CA ARG A 8 -6.99 4.02 0.95
C ARG A 8 -6.95 4.64 2.33
N HIS A 9 -7.67 5.74 2.50
CA HIS A 9 -7.95 6.30 3.83
C HIS A 9 -9.43 6.09 4.16
N ASP A 10 -9.74 5.51 5.31
CA ASP A 10 -11.11 5.16 5.71
C ASP A 10 -11.85 6.26 6.49
N GLY A 11 -11.19 7.41 6.68
CA GLY A 11 -11.67 8.52 7.50
C GLY A 11 -11.02 8.59 8.89
N ARG A 12 -10.32 7.54 9.30
CA ARG A 12 -9.56 7.47 10.56
C ARG A 12 -8.15 6.91 10.39
N HIS A 13 -7.98 5.92 9.53
CA HIS A 13 -6.71 5.26 9.27
C HIS A 13 -6.45 5.16 7.76
N TRP A 14 -5.18 5.12 7.42
CA TRP A 14 -4.72 4.52 6.18
C TRP A 14 -4.84 3.01 6.28
N VAL A 15 -5.27 2.39 5.19
CA VAL A 15 -5.44 0.95 5.06
C VAL A 15 -4.74 0.50 3.79
N VAL A 16 -3.87 -0.51 3.92
CA VAL A 16 -3.24 -1.19 2.78
C VAL A 16 -3.61 -2.67 2.83
N GLU A 17 -4.10 -3.20 1.71
CA GLU A 17 -4.53 -4.58 1.63
C GLU A 17 -4.29 -5.22 0.26
N ASN A 18 -4.08 -6.53 0.28
CA ASN A 18 -4.16 -7.44 -0.86
C ASN A 18 -4.62 -8.83 -0.37
N ASP A 19 -4.55 -9.84 -1.24
CA ASP A 19 -5.01 -11.20 -0.89
C ASP A 19 -4.23 -11.85 0.26
N ASN A 20 -3.01 -11.38 0.56
CA ASN A 20 -2.10 -12.00 1.53
C ASN A 20 -2.00 -11.24 2.86
N PHE A 21 -2.28 -9.94 2.87
CA PHE A 21 -2.17 -9.13 4.07
C PHE A 21 -3.09 -7.92 4.09
N ARG A 22 -3.31 -7.42 5.32
CA ARG A 22 -4.01 -6.17 5.59
C ARG A 22 -3.33 -5.45 6.75
N VAL A 23 -3.00 -4.17 6.56
CA VAL A 23 -2.39 -3.32 7.59
C VAL A 23 -3.11 -1.98 7.67
N GLU A 24 -3.16 -1.43 8.87
CA GLU A 24 -3.75 -0.12 9.15
C GLU A 24 -2.74 0.77 9.87
N GLY A 25 -2.78 2.08 9.66
CA GLY A 25 -1.90 3.05 10.32
C GLY A 25 -2.51 4.44 10.34
N LEU A 26 -2.12 5.26 11.31
CA LEU A 26 -2.57 6.65 11.42
C LEU A 26 -1.84 7.56 10.43
N THR A 27 -0.60 7.22 10.08
CA THR A 27 0.20 7.98 9.10
C THR A 27 0.68 7.08 7.96
N LEU A 28 1.11 7.71 6.87
CA LEU A 28 1.68 7.00 5.72
C LEU A 28 3.02 6.35 6.08
N GLU A 29 3.82 6.96 6.95
CA GLU A 29 5.08 6.40 7.45
C GLU A 29 4.82 5.13 8.27
N GLU A 30 3.81 5.15 9.15
CA GLU A 30 3.41 3.97 9.92
C GLU A 30 2.95 2.83 8.99
N ILE A 31 2.24 3.16 7.90
CA ILE A 31 1.87 2.19 6.87
C ILE A 31 3.09 1.60 6.18
N ASP A 32 4.06 2.41 5.76
CA ASP A 32 5.24 1.91 5.07
C ASP A 32 6.02 0.91 5.92
N ASP A 33 6.16 1.22 7.22
CA ASP A 33 6.84 0.34 8.16
C ASP A 33 6.06 -0.96 8.37
N LYS A 34 4.74 -0.88 8.55
CA LYS A 34 3.87 -2.06 8.69
C LYS A 34 3.84 -2.92 7.43
N VAL A 35 3.81 -2.32 6.24
CA VAL A 35 3.87 -3.04 4.95
C VAL A 35 5.21 -3.77 4.84
N ARG A 36 6.32 -3.12 5.18
CA ARG A 36 7.65 -3.75 5.16
C ARG A 36 7.70 -4.96 6.08
N GLU A 37 7.18 -4.84 7.30
CA GLU A 37 7.14 -5.93 8.26
C GLU A 37 6.25 -7.09 7.80
N VAL A 38 5.04 -6.81 7.33
CA VAL A 38 4.09 -7.85 6.96
C VAL A 38 4.54 -8.59 5.71
N VAL A 39 5.12 -7.91 4.73
CA VAL A 39 5.68 -8.53 3.52
C VAL A 39 6.83 -9.48 3.87
N ARG A 40 7.75 -9.06 4.76
CA ARG A 40 8.85 -9.92 5.23
C ARG A 40 8.37 -11.16 5.98
N LYS A 41 7.21 -11.08 6.65
CA LYS A 41 6.60 -12.19 7.40
C LYS A 41 5.80 -13.14 6.51
N THR A 42 5.04 -12.59 5.56
CA THR A 42 4.05 -13.33 4.76
C THR A 42 4.58 -13.86 3.44
N THR A 43 5.70 -13.31 2.93
CA THR A 43 6.29 -13.71 1.65
C THR A 43 7.75 -14.13 1.83
N PRO A 44 8.04 -15.36 2.30
CA PRO A 44 9.39 -15.83 2.56
C PRO A 44 10.32 -15.77 1.35
N GLU A 45 9.76 -15.82 0.13
CA GLU A 45 10.46 -15.70 -1.14
C GLU A 45 11.16 -14.34 -1.33
N THR A 46 10.79 -13.34 -0.52
CA THR A 46 11.42 -12.01 -0.52
C THR A 46 12.78 -11.97 0.18
N ARG A 47 13.16 -13.01 0.92
CA ARG A 47 14.42 -13.02 1.67
C ARG A 47 15.63 -12.87 0.73
N GLY A 48 16.41 -11.81 0.94
CA GLY A 48 17.61 -11.51 0.15
C GLY A 48 17.32 -10.91 -1.23
N GLN A 49 16.05 -10.61 -1.57
CA GLN A 49 15.68 -9.94 -2.80
C GLN A 49 15.31 -8.48 -2.53
N LYS A 50 15.57 -7.62 -3.52
CA LYS A 50 14.98 -6.27 -3.54
C LYS A 50 13.48 -6.40 -3.80
N VAL A 51 12.67 -5.91 -2.87
CA VAL A 51 11.20 -5.90 -2.98
C VAL A 51 10.74 -4.49 -3.30
N GLN A 52 9.84 -4.38 -4.27
CA GLN A 52 9.07 -3.18 -4.53
C GLN A 52 7.62 -3.47 -4.22
N VAL A 53 6.97 -2.63 -3.41
CA VAL A 53 5.53 -2.73 -3.16
C VAL A 53 4.86 -1.54 -3.83
N TYR A 54 4.04 -1.81 -4.84
CA TYR A 54 3.21 -0.83 -5.52
C TYR A 54 1.82 -0.84 -4.88
N MET A 55 1.48 0.28 -4.24
CA MET A 55 0.20 0.50 -3.57
C MET A 55 -0.63 1.46 -4.42
N ALA A 56 -1.58 0.91 -5.18
CA ALA A 56 -2.50 1.68 -6.01
C ALA A 56 -3.57 2.32 -5.13
N TYR A 57 -3.86 3.60 -5.32
CA TYR A 57 -4.92 4.23 -4.54
C TYR A 57 -6.30 3.68 -4.92
N ASP A 58 -7.11 3.34 -3.92
CA ASP A 58 -8.49 2.92 -4.12
C ASP A 58 -9.34 4.12 -4.55
N ASN A 59 -9.55 4.22 -5.86
CA ASN A 59 -10.36 5.27 -6.45
C ASN A 59 -11.84 5.24 -6.03
N TYR A 60 -12.34 4.17 -5.40
CA TYR A 60 -13.68 4.18 -4.80
C TYR A 60 -13.75 5.07 -3.56
N ALA A 61 -12.63 5.38 -2.92
CA ALA A 61 -12.57 6.31 -1.79
C ALA A 61 -12.84 7.77 -2.18
N ILE A 62 -12.78 8.09 -3.48
CA ILE A 62 -12.98 9.45 -3.98
C ILE A 62 -14.06 9.51 -5.08
N PRO A 63 -14.86 10.60 -5.13
CA PRO A 63 -15.82 10.80 -6.21
C PRO A 63 -15.20 10.78 -7.60
N GLN A 64 -15.92 10.25 -8.59
CA GLN A 64 -15.41 10.05 -9.95
C GLN A 64 -14.84 11.34 -10.58
N TRP A 65 -15.44 12.49 -10.31
CA TRP A 65 -15.07 13.78 -10.87
C TRP A 65 -13.70 14.30 -10.38
N ILE A 66 -13.14 13.76 -9.30
CA ILE A 66 -11.81 14.10 -8.80
C ILE A 66 -10.76 12.99 -9.04
N ARG A 67 -11.13 11.91 -9.75
CA ARG A 67 -10.21 10.81 -10.08
C ARG A 67 -9.20 11.18 -11.16
N GLN A 68 -9.48 12.22 -11.94
CA GLN A 68 -8.52 12.68 -12.94
C GLN A 68 -7.24 13.11 -12.20
N TYR A 69 -6.14 12.39 -12.48
CA TYR A 69 -4.82 12.51 -11.84
C TYR A 69 -4.64 11.83 -10.46
N SER A 70 -5.63 11.11 -9.91
CA SER A 70 -5.51 10.52 -8.57
C SER A 70 -4.30 9.58 -8.43
N SER A 71 -4.03 8.75 -9.43
CA SER A 71 -2.87 7.84 -9.43
C SER A 71 -1.53 8.58 -9.31
N HIS A 72 -1.40 9.80 -9.84
CA HIS A 72 -0.17 10.57 -9.75
C HIS A 72 0.10 11.16 -8.36
N TYR A 73 -0.94 11.30 -7.53
CA TYR A 73 -0.84 11.91 -6.20
C TYR A 73 -0.96 10.91 -5.06
N PHE A 74 -1.66 9.80 -5.29
CA PHE A 74 -2.06 8.89 -4.23
C PHE A 74 -1.49 7.48 -4.36
N ASP A 75 -0.96 7.11 -5.54
CA ASP A 75 -0.22 5.85 -5.64
C ASP A 75 1.09 5.99 -4.86
N ARG A 76 1.47 4.90 -4.19
CA ARG A 76 2.64 4.86 -3.34
C ARG A 76 3.51 3.68 -3.69
N VAL A 77 4.82 3.91 -3.75
CA VAL A 77 5.80 2.86 -4.03
C VAL A 77 6.85 2.88 -2.93
N ILE A 78 7.09 1.74 -2.31
CA ILE A 78 8.21 1.56 -1.36
C ILE A 78 9.13 0.44 -1.83
N GLU A 79 10.42 0.60 -1.54
CA GLU A 79 11.47 -0.36 -1.88
C GLU A 79 12.29 -0.73 -0.64
N PHE A 80 12.60 -2.02 -0.45
CA PHE A 80 13.39 -2.52 0.68
C PHE A 80 13.95 -3.94 0.44
#